data_AF-A0A8R1HXM2-F1
#
_entry.id   AF-A0A8R1HXM2-F1
#
_cell.length_a   1.000
_cell.length_b   1.000
_cell.length_c   1.000
_cell.angle_alpha   90.00
_cell.angle_beta   90.00
_cell.angle_gamma   90.00
#
_symmetry.space_group_name_H-M   'P 1'
#
loop_
_entity.id
_entity.type
_entity.pdbx_description
1 polymer ?
#
loop_
_entity_poly.entity_id
_entity_poly.type
_entity_poly.pdbx_seq_one_letter_code
_entity_poly.pdbx_strand_id
1 'polypeptide(L)'
;MPTLFSKYAYYFNQLCEFSPNRLQAQKAKNVAPVRYPTPVQKNMNLMVDFKVENKVIGYSLASKQHAHGNCLVHFQSTINRILKPDSFVVPRETVAISICNSFFTLGSSPTDFVKTKQGGKPLPEDSYFTYKMVTKHVMIVLYNSEGAEEQLAGFVYYPQLLTSRRVCPNIDETAMALARITYSSDNGPEMFARFCKKTQRDVIVKIMNGGMSATHMDYNYILLEQNYGSCSECNAFHQEKMKKEKKEKKKSITEKAASKSKSKSEAATATETANSTVTPPPKTAPPKAVDSDDEYDFGN
;
A
#
# COMPACT_ATOMS: atom_id res chain seq x y z
N MET A 1 -3.26 39.74 -6.04
CA MET A 1 -2.91 39.03 -4.78
C MET A 1 -2.90 37.54 -5.04
N PRO A 2 -1.77 36.83 -4.89
CA PRO A 2 -1.78 35.38 -5.08
C PRO A 2 -2.49 34.73 -3.89
N THR A 3 -3.59 34.04 -4.17
CA THR A 3 -4.39 33.30 -3.18
C THR A 3 -3.52 32.26 -2.47
N LEU A 4 -3.72 32.08 -1.16
CA LEU A 4 -3.01 31.12 -0.29
C LEU A 4 -2.85 29.71 -0.88
N PHE A 5 -3.71 29.29 -1.81
CA PHE A 5 -3.62 28.03 -2.56
C PHE A 5 -2.39 27.88 -3.47
N SER A 6 -1.85 28.97 -4.04
CA SER A 6 -0.72 28.91 -4.98
C SER A 6 0.61 28.53 -4.29
N LYS A 7 0.76 28.80 -2.99
CA LYS A 7 1.97 28.43 -2.23
C LYS A 7 2.03 26.93 -1.89
N TYR A 8 0.91 26.22 -1.84
CA TYR A 8 0.91 24.79 -1.47
C TYR A 8 1.28 23.86 -2.62
N ALA A 9 0.90 24.21 -3.86
CA ALA A 9 1.34 23.47 -5.06
C ALA A 9 2.86 23.55 -5.29
N TYR A 10 3.50 24.63 -4.87
CA TYR A 10 4.94 24.82 -4.97
C TYR A 10 5.74 23.87 -4.04
N TYR A 11 5.22 23.56 -2.85
CA TYR A 11 5.89 22.63 -1.92
C TYR A 11 5.77 21.16 -2.31
N PHE A 12 4.71 20.77 -3.02
CA PHE A 12 4.55 19.38 -3.46
C PHE A 12 5.54 19.02 -4.57
N ASN A 13 5.75 19.93 -5.53
CA ASN A 13 6.75 19.71 -6.59
C ASN A 13 8.20 19.72 -6.07
N GLN A 14 8.55 20.53 -5.06
CA GLN A 14 9.89 20.47 -4.44
C GLN A 14 10.14 19.20 -3.61
N LEU A 15 9.10 18.56 -3.06
CA LEU A 15 9.25 17.27 -2.37
C LEU A 15 9.32 16.10 -3.35
N CYS A 16 8.75 16.25 -4.56
CA CYS A 16 8.90 15.32 -5.67
C CYS A 16 10.23 15.47 -6.44
N GLU A 17 11.00 16.54 -6.24
CA GLU A 17 12.39 16.66 -6.73
C GLU A 17 13.38 15.74 -5.96
N PHE A 18 12.91 15.03 -4.92
CA PHE A 18 13.57 13.82 -4.44
C PHE A 18 13.32 12.65 -5.41
N SER A 19 13.92 12.79 -6.59
CA SER A 19 13.96 11.80 -7.67
C SER A 19 14.64 10.49 -7.22
N PRO A 20 14.28 9.32 -7.79
CA PRO A 20 14.64 7.98 -7.28
C PRO A 20 16.13 7.60 -7.33
N ASN A 21 17.00 8.43 -7.89
CA ASN A 21 18.38 8.04 -8.23
C ASN A 21 19.41 8.23 -7.09
N ARG A 22 19.02 8.23 -5.80
CA ARG A 22 20.00 8.41 -4.71
C ARG A 22 19.90 7.51 -3.49
N LEU A 23 19.07 6.47 -3.53
CA LEU A 23 19.08 5.41 -2.51
C LEU A 23 19.57 4.09 -3.11
N GLN A 24 20.71 4.14 -3.80
CA GLN A 24 21.56 2.97 -3.95
C GLN A 24 22.63 2.98 -2.84
N ALA A 25 22.79 1.82 -2.23
CA ALA A 25 23.92 1.39 -1.39
C ALA A 25 23.95 1.85 0.09
N GLN A 26 23.42 0.99 0.98
CA GLN A 26 23.91 0.81 2.35
C GLN A 26 25.32 0.13 2.40
N LYS A 27 26.16 0.31 1.38
CA LYS A 27 27.56 -0.18 1.35
C LYS A 27 28.56 0.90 0.91
N ALA A 28 28.26 2.19 1.08
CA ALA A 28 29.23 3.26 0.83
C ALA A 28 29.50 4.05 2.11
N LYS A 29 30.76 4.06 2.57
CA LYS A 29 31.24 4.74 3.80
C LYS A 29 31.16 6.27 3.80
N ASN A 30 30.49 6.91 2.83
CA ASN A 30 30.40 8.37 2.72
C ASN A 30 29.03 8.83 2.17
N VAL A 31 27.93 8.43 2.82
CA VAL A 31 26.59 8.97 2.50
C VAL A 31 26.39 10.25 3.28
N ALA A 32 26.10 11.35 2.58
CA ALA A 32 25.70 12.61 3.20
C ALA A 32 24.51 12.36 4.16
N PRO A 33 24.46 12.99 5.35
CA PRO A 33 23.42 12.72 6.33
C PRO A 33 22.04 12.95 5.71
N VAL A 34 21.14 11.97 5.89
CA VAL A 34 19.74 12.07 5.45
C VAL A 34 19.13 13.30 6.12
N ARG A 35 18.79 14.31 5.32
CA ARG A 35 18.16 15.54 5.82
C ARG A 35 16.66 15.29 5.95
N TYR A 36 16.22 14.99 7.16
CA TYR A 36 14.81 14.94 7.47
C TYR A 36 14.20 16.35 7.51
N PRO A 37 12.92 16.51 7.14
CA PRO A 37 12.18 17.73 7.43
C PRO A 37 12.28 18.06 8.92
N THR A 38 12.42 19.35 9.26
CA THR A 38 12.57 19.81 10.65
C THR A 38 11.54 19.22 11.63
N PRO A 39 10.24 19.05 11.27
CA PRO A 39 9.27 18.42 12.18
C PRO A 39 9.64 16.98 12.54
N VAL A 40 10.11 16.19 11.57
CA VAL A 40 10.51 14.79 11.78
C VAL A 40 11.71 14.72 12.71
N GLN A 41 12.74 15.52 12.43
CA GLN A 41 13.96 15.52 13.25
C GLN A 41 13.69 15.93 14.71
N LYS A 42 12.80 16.92 14.92
CA LYS A 42 12.36 17.30 16.27
C LYS A 42 11.65 16.14 16.97
N ASN A 43 10.73 15.46 16.29
CA ASN A 43 10.02 14.34 16.88
C ASN A 43 10.96 13.17 17.20
N MET A 44 11.89 12.84 16.30
CA MET A 44 12.89 11.77 16.51
C MET A 44 13.72 12.01 17.77
N ASN A 45 14.14 13.26 18.03
CA ASN A 45 14.90 13.60 19.23
C ASN A 45 14.09 13.52 20.53
N LEU A 46 12.76 13.41 20.45
CA LEU A 46 11.86 13.35 21.60
C LEU A 46 11.34 11.94 21.89
N MET A 47 11.64 10.97 21.02
CA MET A 47 11.19 9.58 21.20
C MET A 47 11.91 8.97 22.39
N VAL A 48 11.15 8.48 23.36
CA VAL A 48 11.70 7.78 24.53
C VAL A 48 11.46 6.28 24.43
N ASP A 49 10.25 5.88 24.10
CA ASP A 49 9.85 4.48 23.95
C ASP A 49 9.04 4.29 22.66
N PHE A 50 9.13 3.12 22.02
CA PHE A 50 8.22 2.71 20.95
C PHE A 50 7.40 1.50 21.42
N LYS A 51 6.09 1.64 21.40
CA LYS A 51 5.13 0.60 21.78
C LYS A 51 4.44 0.08 20.56
N VAL A 52 4.11 -1.21 20.55
CA VAL A 52 3.41 -1.87 19.44
C VAL A 52 2.13 -2.49 19.97
N GLU A 53 1.01 -2.15 19.35
CA GLU A 53 -0.34 -2.64 19.63
C GLU A 53 -0.80 -3.54 18.48
N ASN A 54 -1.25 -4.74 18.82
CA ASN A 54 -1.77 -5.74 17.87
C ASN A 54 -0.83 -6.04 16.69
N LYS A 55 0.49 -5.80 16.85
CA LYS A 55 1.54 -5.94 15.81
C LYS A 55 1.36 -5.03 14.59
N VAL A 56 0.33 -4.20 14.53
CA VAL A 56 -0.05 -3.42 13.35
C VAL A 56 0.00 -1.91 13.54
N ILE A 57 -0.16 -1.44 14.78
CA ILE A 57 -0.04 -0.04 15.15
C ILE A 57 1.13 0.07 16.12
N GLY A 58 1.96 1.09 15.97
CA GLY A 58 2.98 1.40 16.95
C GLY A 58 3.07 2.88 17.16
N TYR A 59 3.52 3.31 18.32
CA TYR A 59 3.64 4.73 18.63
C TYR A 59 4.79 4.99 19.58
N SER A 60 5.41 6.15 19.41
CA SER A 60 6.39 6.68 20.34
C SER A 60 5.85 7.84 21.13
N LEU A 61 6.18 7.86 22.42
CA LEU A 61 5.81 8.92 23.35
C LEU A 61 6.99 9.86 23.58
N ALA A 62 6.67 11.12 23.86
CA ALA A 62 7.60 12.08 24.42
C ALA A 62 7.32 12.31 25.91
N SER A 63 8.37 12.56 26.68
CA SER A 63 8.27 12.75 28.13
C SER A 63 7.70 14.11 28.54
N LYS A 64 7.86 15.15 27.71
CA LYS A 64 7.54 16.55 28.08
C LYS A 64 6.85 17.36 26.98
N GLN A 65 6.43 16.72 25.89
CA GLN A 65 5.85 17.45 24.76
C GLN A 65 4.66 16.70 24.19
N HIS A 66 3.59 17.45 23.91
CA HIS A 66 2.38 16.90 23.32
C HIS A 66 2.33 17.21 21.83
N ALA A 67 1.77 16.26 21.08
CA ALA A 67 1.29 16.56 19.75
C ALA A 67 0.08 17.50 19.81
N HIS A 68 -0.12 18.26 18.74
CA HIS A 68 -1.29 19.08 18.58
C HIS A 68 -2.54 18.19 18.49
N GLY A 69 -3.52 18.38 19.37
CA GLY A 69 -4.70 17.50 19.50
C GLY A 69 -5.40 17.21 18.16
N ASN A 70 -5.62 18.23 17.33
CA ASN A 70 -6.24 18.05 16.00
C ASN A 70 -5.48 17.07 15.09
N CYS A 71 -4.15 17.00 15.18
CA CYS A 71 -3.35 16.06 14.39
C CYS A 71 -3.57 14.63 14.85
N LEU A 72 -3.68 14.42 16.17
CA LEU A 72 -3.95 13.11 16.75
C LEU A 72 -5.37 12.64 16.45
N VAL A 73 -6.37 13.52 16.56
CA VAL A 73 -7.76 13.21 16.21
C VAL A 73 -7.87 12.83 14.73
N HIS A 74 -7.21 13.59 13.86
CA HIS A 74 -7.15 13.29 12.43
C HIS A 74 -6.52 11.91 12.14
N PHE A 75 -5.38 11.63 12.78
CA PHE A 75 -4.71 10.35 12.59
C PHE A 75 -5.50 9.19 13.21
N GLN A 76 -6.17 9.39 14.34
CA GLN A 76 -7.09 8.43 14.94
C GLN A 76 -8.22 8.07 13.98
N SER A 77 -8.84 9.06 13.32
CA SER A 77 -9.86 8.82 12.29
C SER A 77 -9.30 7.95 11.15
N THR A 78 -8.07 8.23 10.73
CA THR A 78 -7.37 7.43 9.71
C THR A 78 -7.14 5.99 10.17
N ILE A 79 -6.63 5.77 11.39
CA ILE A 79 -6.46 4.43 11.98
C ILE A 79 -7.80 3.70 12.00
N ASN A 80 -8.85 4.34 12.52
CA ASN A 80 -10.17 3.73 12.66
C ASN A 80 -10.73 3.28 11.31
N ARG A 81 -10.51 4.05 10.24
CA ARG A 81 -10.95 3.67 8.90
C ARG A 81 -10.11 2.54 8.29
N ILE A 82 -8.80 2.53 8.53
CA ILE A 82 -7.88 1.58 7.90
C ILE A 82 -7.93 0.22 8.61
N LEU A 83 -7.82 0.24 9.93
CA LEU A 83 -7.63 -0.95 10.75
C LEU A 83 -8.88 -1.36 11.53
N LYS A 84 -9.84 -0.45 11.72
CA LYS A 84 -11.03 -0.65 12.56
C LYS A 84 -10.69 -1.31 13.91
N PRO A 85 -9.73 -0.79 14.69
CA PRO A 85 -9.42 -1.39 15.98
C PRO A 85 -10.57 -1.13 16.95
N ASP A 86 -10.97 -2.15 17.70
CA ASP A 86 -12.13 -2.06 18.59
C ASP A 86 -11.90 -1.13 19.80
N SER A 87 -10.65 -0.81 20.16
CA SER A 87 -10.34 -0.10 21.41
C SER A 87 -9.09 0.79 21.41
N PHE A 88 -8.36 0.93 20.30
CA PHE A 88 -7.11 1.69 20.31
C PHE A 88 -7.35 3.21 20.25
N VAL A 89 -6.80 3.94 21.23
CA VAL A 89 -6.80 5.41 21.28
C VAL A 89 -5.36 5.91 21.30
N VAL A 90 -5.02 6.80 20.37
CA VAL A 90 -3.70 7.43 20.27
C VAL A 90 -3.45 8.32 21.49
N PRO A 91 -2.38 8.08 22.27
CA PRO A 91 -2.02 8.93 23.41
C PRO A 91 -1.70 10.38 23.03
N ARG A 92 -1.88 11.34 23.95
CA ARG A 92 -1.67 12.77 23.66
C ARG A 92 -0.19 13.14 23.52
N GLU A 93 0.67 12.37 24.18
CA GLU A 93 2.12 12.50 24.22
C GLU A 93 2.80 11.88 22.99
N THR A 94 2.01 11.36 22.04
CA THR A 94 2.53 10.67 20.87
C THR A 94 3.27 11.62 19.92
N VAL A 95 4.52 11.27 19.58
CA VAL A 95 5.40 12.03 18.68
C VAL A 95 5.75 11.29 17.40
N ALA A 96 5.48 9.99 17.32
CA ALA A 96 5.43 9.25 16.08
C ALA A 96 4.42 8.12 16.17
N ILE A 97 3.81 7.78 15.04
CA ILE A 97 2.85 6.69 14.92
C ILE A 97 3.20 5.91 13.66
N SER A 98 3.24 4.59 13.77
CA SER A 98 3.46 3.70 12.65
C SER A 98 2.25 2.81 12.45
N ILE A 99 1.89 2.62 11.18
CA ILE A 99 0.85 1.69 10.77
C ILE A 99 1.45 0.79 9.70
N CYS A 100 1.45 -0.52 9.90
CA CYS A 100 1.87 -1.44 8.85
C CYS A 100 0.72 -1.77 7.90
N ASN A 101 1.08 -2.13 6.67
CA ASN A 101 0.17 -2.64 5.68
C ASN A 101 -0.06 -4.15 5.87
N SER A 102 -1.00 -4.71 5.12
CA SER A 102 -1.19 -6.16 5.02
C SER A 102 0.15 -6.87 4.76
N PHE A 103 0.36 -8.01 5.42
CA PHE A 103 1.58 -8.83 5.29
C PHE A 103 2.86 -8.23 5.87
N PHE A 104 2.73 -7.21 6.70
CA PHE A 104 3.82 -6.69 7.51
C PHE A 104 3.39 -6.62 8.97
N THR A 105 4.37 -6.64 9.86
CA THR A 105 4.21 -6.34 11.28
C THR A 105 5.22 -5.28 11.68
N LEU A 106 4.96 -4.58 12.77
CA LEU A 106 5.91 -3.62 13.32
C LEU A 106 6.95 -4.32 14.21
N GLY A 107 8.19 -3.85 14.09
CA GLY A 107 9.30 -4.24 14.94
C GLY A 107 9.49 -3.30 16.13
N SER A 108 10.74 -2.98 16.43
CA SER A 108 11.18 -2.30 17.66
C SER A 108 11.25 -0.77 17.56
N SER A 109 11.08 -0.21 16.37
CA SER A 109 11.13 1.23 16.13
C SER A 109 10.02 1.69 15.17
N PRO A 110 9.71 3.00 15.09
CA PRO A 110 8.69 3.50 14.18
C PRO A 110 8.94 3.13 12.71
N THR A 111 10.19 2.94 12.32
CA THR A 111 10.57 2.65 10.93
C THR A 111 10.90 1.18 10.70
N ASP A 112 10.78 0.36 11.73
CA ASP A 112 11.12 -1.06 11.70
C ASP A 112 9.88 -1.87 11.30
N PHE A 113 9.84 -2.28 10.03
CA PHE A 113 8.77 -3.09 9.47
C PHE A 113 9.32 -4.48 9.15
N VAL A 114 8.57 -5.51 9.47
CA VAL A 114 8.95 -6.91 9.26
C VAL A 114 7.95 -7.55 8.32
N LYS A 115 8.42 -8.10 7.20
CA LYS A 115 7.55 -8.83 6.27
C LYS A 115 7.08 -10.13 6.93
N THR A 116 5.76 -10.30 7.04
CA THR A 116 5.16 -11.54 7.52
C THR A 116 5.33 -12.63 6.48
N LYS A 117 5.86 -13.80 6.87
CA LYS A 117 6.02 -14.94 5.96
C LYS A 117 4.64 -15.40 5.47
N GLN A 118 4.36 -15.24 4.19
CA GLN A 118 3.20 -15.89 3.57
C GLN A 118 3.54 -17.37 3.31
N GLY A 119 2.86 -18.28 4.01
CA GLY A 119 2.98 -19.72 3.75
C GLY A 119 4.35 -20.32 4.09
N GLY A 120 5.07 -19.76 5.06
CA GLY A 120 6.32 -20.34 5.59
C GLY A 120 7.55 -20.22 4.67
N LYS A 121 7.41 -19.63 3.47
CA LYS A 121 8.56 -19.41 2.58
C LYS A 121 9.55 -18.42 3.19
N PRO A 122 10.88 -18.67 3.07
CA PRO A 122 11.88 -17.71 3.47
C PRO A 122 11.75 -16.43 2.64
N LEU A 123 12.08 -15.29 3.26
CA LEU A 123 12.15 -14.02 2.54
C LEU A 123 13.34 -14.07 1.56
N PRO A 124 13.23 -13.45 0.37
CA PRO A 124 14.37 -13.30 -0.53
C PRO A 124 15.56 -12.66 0.19
N GLU A 125 16.76 -13.22 -0.01
CA GLU A 125 17.99 -12.77 0.67
C GLU A 125 18.35 -11.32 0.33
N ASP A 126 18.04 -10.87 -0.89
CA ASP A 126 18.32 -9.51 -1.38
C ASP A 126 17.15 -8.53 -1.17
N SER A 127 16.30 -8.78 -0.17
CA SER A 127 15.23 -7.85 0.18
C SER A 127 15.70 -6.69 1.05
N TYR A 128 15.16 -5.49 0.81
CA TYR A 128 15.52 -4.28 1.56
C TYR A 128 14.36 -3.29 1.63
N PHE A 129 14.43 -2.39 2.62
CA PHE A 129 13.45 -1.32 2.79
C PHE A 129 13.97 0.03 2.27
N THR A 130 13.12 0.77 1.58
CA THR A 130 13.34 2.16 1.20
C THR A 130 12.35 3.07 1.94
N TYR A 131 12.79 4.30 2.19
CA TYR A 131 12.07 5.27 3.01
C TYR A 131 11.84 6.54 2.19
N LYS A 132 10.60 7.01 2.11
CA LYS A 132 10.27 8.19 1.31
C LYS A 132 9.33 9.11 2.08
N MET A 133 9.77 10.37 2.26
CA MET A 133 8.89 11.42 2.76
C MET A 133 7.89 11.80 1.67
N VAL A 134 6.60 11.59 1.91
CA VAL A 134 5.52 12.01 0.98
C VAL A 134 4.90 13.34 1.42
N THR A 135 5.05 13.70 2.68
CA THR A 135 4.80 15.05 3.19
C THR A 135 5.86 15.43 4.22
N LYS A 136 5.74 16.61 4.85
CA LYS A 136 6.59 17.00 5.98
C LYS A 136 6.36 16.18 7.26
N HIS A 137 5.30 15.38 7.31
CA HIS A 137 4.90 14.60 8.49
C HIS A 137 4.70 13.11 8.19
N VAL A 138 4.50 12.73 6.92
CA VAL A 138 4.24 11.34 6.53
C VAL A 138 5.46 10.80 5.79
N MET A 139 6.01 9.73 6.31
CA MET A 139 6.96 8.86 5.63
C MET A 139 6.27 7.56 5.24
N ILE A 140 6.55 7.08 4.05
CA ILE A 140 6.20 5.72 3.63
C ILE A 140 7.43 4.84 3.70
N VAL A 141 7.22 3.58 4.06
CA VAL A 141 8.24 2.54 4.03
C VAL A 141 7.85 1.53 2.97
N LEU A 142 8.74 1.31 2.01
CA LEU A 142 8.55 0.42 0.88
C LEU A 142 9.49 -0.78 1.03
N TYR A 143 8.97 -1.97 0.82
CA TYR A 143 9.71 -3.21 0.77
C TYR A 143 10.02 -3.53 -0.70
N ASN A 144 11.29 -3.82 -0.96
CA ASN A 144 11.82 -4.13 -2.27
C ASN A 144 12.39 -5.55 -2.23
N SER A 145 12.02 -6.36 -3.20
CA SER A 145 12.64 -7.66 -3.44
C SER A 145 12.99 -7.79 -4.90
N GLU A 146 14.10 -8.46 -5.22
CA GLU A 146 14.57 -8.63 -6.58
C GLU A 146 13.46 -9.21 -7.49
N GLY A 147 13.28 -8.60 -8.66
CA GLY A 147 12.30 -9.03 -9.65
C GLY A 147 10.83 -8.75 -9.30
N ALA A 148 10.54 -8.12 -8.16
CA ALA A 148 9.18 -7.75 -7.75
C ALA A 148 8.98 -6.23 -7.74
N GLU A 149 7.71 -5.82 -7.84
CA GLU A 149 7.32 -4.41 -7.68
C GLU A 149 7.48 -3.95 -6.22
N GLU A 150 7.75 -2.66 -6.02
CA GLU A 150 7.84 -2.04 -4.69
C GLU A 150 6.52 -2.21 -3.94
N GLN A 151 6.57 -2.77 -2.73
CA GLN A 151 5.39 -3.01 -1.90
C GLN A 151 5.35 -2.04 -0.71
N LEU A 152 4.20 -1.45 -0.44
CA LEU A 152 4.02 -0.64 0.76
C LEU A 152 4.07 -1.50 2.01
N ALA A 153 5.11 -1.31 2.83
CA ALA A 153 5.24 -1.93 4.14
C ALA A 153 4.42 -1.19 5.20
N GLY A 154 4.34 0.13 5.11
CA GLY A 154 3.51 0.94 6.00
C GLY A 154 3.82 2.43 5.97
N PHE A 155 3.29 3.12 6.97
CA PHE A 155 3.39 4.57 7.17
C PHE A 155 4.05 4.87 8.50
N VAL A 156 4.81 5.96 8.55
CA VAL A 156 5.24 6.61 9.80
C VAL A 156 4.76 8.05 9.76
N TYR A 157 3.95 8.43 10.74
CA TYR A 157 3.39 9.75 10.91
C TYR A 157 4.03 10.47 12.09
N TYR A 158 4.52 11.67 11.81
CA TYR A 158 5.17 12.57 12.77
C TYR A 158 4.22 13.75 13.02
N PRO A 159 3.33 13.66 14.02
CA PRO A 159 2.37 14.72 14.29
C PRO A 159 3.07 16.04 14.59
N GLN A 160 2.42 17.14 14.22
CA GLN A 160 2.89 18.47 14.56
C GLN A 160 2.82 18.66 16.08
N LEU A 161 3.93 19.07 16.69
CA LEU A 161 3.99 19.37 18.12
C LEU A 161 3.20 20.65 18.47
N LEU A 162 2.65 20.72 19.69
CA LEU A 162 1.82 21.83 20.18
C LEU A 162 2.54 23.20 20.14
N THR A 163 3.87 23.20 20.17
CA THR A 163 4.68 24.43 20.07
C THR A 163 4.66 25.08 18.68
N SER A 164 4.01 24.46 17.69
CA SER A 164 3.86 24.99 16.34
C SER A 164 2.49 25.63 16.12
N ARG A 165 2.48 26.82 15.52
CA ARG A 165 1.24 27.56 15.19
C ARG A 165 0.46 26.99 14.00
N ARG A 166 0.94 25.93 13.35
CA ARG A 166 0.32 25.38 12.12
C ARG A 166 -0.47 24.12 12.45
N VAL A 167 -1.73 24.09 12.03
CA VAL A 167 -2.58 22.88 12.08
C VAL A 167 -2.08 21.86 11.05
N CYS A 168 -2.24 20.56 11.33
CA CYS A 168 -1.89 19.51 10.39
C CYS A 168 -2.67 19.66 9.07
N PRO A 169 -1.98 19.74 7.92
CA PRO A 169 -2.64 19.94 6.64
C PRO A 169 -3.30 18.66 6.12
N ASN A 170 -4.47 18.80 5.47
CA ASN A 170 -5.23 17.71 4.79
C ASN A 170 -4.42 16.88 3.80
N ILE A 171 -3.27 17.40 3.39
CA ILE A 171 -2.38 16.76 2.43
C ILE A 171 -1.78 15.46 2.99
N ASP A 172 -1.68 15.31 4.31
CA ASP A 172 -1.10 14.12 4.95
C ASP A 172 -1.95 12.88 4.68
N GLU A 173 -3.26 12.95 4.90
CA GLU A 173 -4.18 11.84 4.61
C GLU A 173 -4.30 11.53 3.12
N THR A 174 -4.37 12.57 2.29
CA THR A 174 -4.41 12.39 0.83
C THR A 174 -3.14 11.69 0.34
N ALA A 175 -1.97 12.07 0.87
CA ALA A 175 -0.70 11.45 0.54
C ALA A 175 -0.62 10.00 1.02
N MET A 176 -1.11 9.69 2.24
CA MET A 176 -1.20 8.32 2.71
C MET A 176 -2.10 7.47 1.80
N ALA A 177 -3.29 7.97 1.45
CA ALA A 177 -4.21 7.26 0.58
C ALA A 177 -3.65 7.07 -0.84
N LEU A 178 -2.98 8.08 -1.40
CA LEU A 178 -2.28 7.97 -2.69
C LEU A 178 -1.21 6.89 -2.63
N ALA A 179 -0.37 6.88 -1.60
CA ALA A 179 0.66 5.87 -1.43
C ALA A 179 0.09 4.45 -1.28
N ARG A 180 -1.03 4.27 -0.56
CA ARG A 180 -1.72 2.98 -0.52
C ARG A 180 -2.14 2.55 -1.92
N ILE A 181 -2.69 3.45 -2.72
CA ILE A 181 -3.16 3.13 -4.08
C ILE A 181 -1.99 2.82 -5.03
N THR A 182 -0.89 3.55 -4.91
CA THR A 182 0.28 3.38 -5.76
C THR A 182 1.05 2.10 -5.45
N TYR A 183 1.17 1.73 -4.17
CA TYR A 183 2.14 0.72 -3.72
C TYR A 183 1.52 -0.48 -3.00
N SER A 184 0.20 -0.53 -2.83
CA SER A 184 -0.48 -1.72 -2.28
C SER A 184 -1.00 -2.61 -3.41
N SER A 185 -0.71 -3.90 -3.32
CA SER A 185 -1.27 -4.93 -4.22
C SER A 185 -2.77 -5.14 -4.03
N ASP A 186 -3.30 -4.72 -2.89
CA ASP A 186 -4.68 -5.02 -2.45
C ASP A 186 -5.71 -4.02 -2.99
N ASN A 187 -5.31 -3.09 -3.85
CA ASN A 187 -6.26 -2.15 -4.44
C ASN A 187 -7.09 -2.89 -5.50
N GLY A 188 -8.40 -2.94 -5.29
CA GLY A 188 -9.32 -3.38 -6.32
C GLY A 188 -9.14 -2.57 -7.61
N PRO A 189 -9.54 -3.12 -8.78
CA PRO A 189 -9.38 -2.48 -10.09
C PRO A 189 -10.12 -1.14 -10.24
N GLU A 190 -10.83 -0.71 -9.20
CA GLU A 190 -11.71 0.45 -9.16
C GLU A 190 -11.01 1.74 -8.71
N MET A 191 -9.72 1.73 -8.35
CA MET A 191 -9.00 2.94 -7.93
C MET A 191 -7.61 3.03 -8.55
N PHE A 192 -7.21 4.25 -8.91
CA PHE A 192 -5.84 4.53 -9.34
C PHE A 192 -5.43 5.97 -9.00
N ALA A 193 -4.13 6.18 -8.81
CA ALA A 193 -3.55 7.50 -8.59
C ALA A 193 -3.05 8.11 -9.91
N ARG A 194 -3.20 9.42 -10.09
CA ARG A 194 -2.58 10.15 -11.21
C ARG A 194 -2.48 11.65 -10.95
N PHE A 195 -1.60 12.31 -11.67
CA PHE A 195 -1.61 13.77 -11.78
C PHE A 195 -2.81 14.24 -12.61
N CYS A 196 -3.60 15.16 -12.07
CA CYS A 196 -4.69 15.84 -12.79
C CYS A 196 -4.29 17.29 -13.09
N LYS A 197 -4.25 17.63 -14.38
CA LYS A 197 -3.90 18.98 -14.85
C LYS A 197 -4.95 20.01 -14.45
N LYS A 198 -6.23 19.63 -14.34
CA LYS A 198 -7.30 20.55 -13.92
C LYS A 198 -7.13 21.00 -12.47
N THR A 199 -6.75 20.10 -11.57
CA THR A 199 -6.54 20.41 -10.15
C THR A 199 -5.08 20.73 -9.82
N GLN A 200 -4.15 20.52 -10.75
CA GLN A 200 -2.71 20.74 -10.59
C GLN A 200 -2.12 20.00 -9.38
N ARG A 201 -2.61 18.78 -9.13
CA ARG A 201 -2.13 17.90 -8.06
C ARG A 201 -2.34 16.43 -8.41
N ASP A 202 -1.63 15.56 -7.70
CA ASP A 202 -1.96 14.15 -7.68
C ASP A 202 -3.32 13.92 -7.00
N VAL A 203 -4.15 13.12 -7.66
CA VAL A 203 -5.50 12.81 -7.25
C VAL A 203 -5.70 11.31 -7.24
N ILE A 204 -6.56 10.88 -6.32
CA ILE A 204 -7.10 9.53 -6.36
C ILE A 204 -8.31 9.55 -7.26
N VAL A 205 -8.33 8.65 -8.24
CA VAL A 205 -9.46 8.46 -9.13
C VAL A 205 -10.14 7.15 -8.76
N LYS A 206 -11.41 7.25 -8.39
CA LYS A 206 -12.29 6.08 -8.19
C LYS A 206 -13.14 5.88 -9.44
N ILE A 207 -13.19 4.65 -9.91
CA ILE A 207 -14.02 4.18 -11.01
C ILE A 207 -15.36 3.77 -10.41
N MET A 208 -16.42 4.41 -10.88
CA MET A 208 -17.80 4.23 -10.43
C MET A 208 -18.63 3.62 -11.56
N ASN A 209 -19.82 3.13 -11.22
CA ASN A 209 -20.82 2.63 -12.16
C ASN A 209 -20.28 1.52 -13.08
N GLY A 210 -19.65 0.49 -12.50
CA GLY A 210 -19.19 -0.69 -13.25
C GLY A 210 -18.14 -0.38 -14.33
N GLY A 211 -17.33 0.67 -14.15
CA GLY A 211 -16.30 1.04 -15.13
C GLY A 211 -16.64 2.22 -16.02
N MET A 212 -17.84 2.81 -15.90
CA MET A 212 -18.31 3.83 -16.86
C MET A 212 -17.82 5.25 -16.56
N SER A 213 -17.58 5.59 -15.29
CA SER A 213 -17.23 6.95 -14.90
C SER A 213 -16.07 6.98 -13.91
N ALA A 214 -15.17 7.96 -14.05
CA ALA A 214 -14.07 8.17 -13.14
C ALA A 214 -14.23 9.51 -12.39
N THR A 215 -14.15 9.48 -11.07
CA THR A 215 -14.32 10.64 -10.18
C THR A 215 -13.10 10.83 -9.29
N HIS A 216 -12.74 12.07 -9.00
CA HIS A 216 -11.79 12.37 -7.95
C HIS A 216 -12.36 11.96 -6.60
N MET A 217 -11.53 11.34 -5.77
CA MET A 217 -11.81 11.13 -4.36
C MET A 217 -10.95 12.11 -3.56
N ASP A 218 -11.61 12.97 -2.80
CA ASP A 218 -11.02 13.93 -1.87
C ASP A 218 -11.55 13.66 -0.47
N TYR A 219 -10.76 13.94 0.57
CA TYR A 219 -11.24 13.82 1.95
C TYR A 219 -11.55 15.20 2.55
N ASN A 220 -12.76 15.35 3.07
CA ASN A 220 -13.20 16.54 3.78
C ASN A 220 -12.95 16.37 5.29
N TYR A 221 -11.89 16.98 5.78
CA TYR A 221 -11.48 16.95 7.18
C TYR A 221 -12.43 17.65 8.16
N ILE A 222 -13.25 18.59 7.69
CA ILE A 222 -14.21 19.29 8.56
C ILE A 222 -15.37 18.34 8.88
N LEU A 223 -15.81 17.59 7.87
CA LEU A 223 -16.94 16.66 7.98
C LEU A 223 -16.50 15.22 8.27
N LEU A 224 -15.20 14.94 8.21
CA LEU A 224 -14.60 13.60 8.30
C LEU A 224 -15.11 12.60 7.25
N GLU A 225 -15.46 13.09 6.06
CA GLU A 225 -16.13 12.33 4.99
C GLU A 225 -15.34 12.32 3.67
N GLN A 226 -15.57 11.29 2.83
CA GLN A 226 -15.05 11.22 1.47
C GLN A 226 -15.97 11.97 0.51
N ASN A 227 -15.41 12.97 -0.17
CA ASN A 227 -16.07 13.69 -1.24
C ASN A 227 -15.68 13.11 -2.60
N TYR A 228 -16.67 12.99 -3.48
CA TYR A 228 -16.47 12.53 -4.86
C TYR A 228 -16.75 13.66 -5.84
N GLY A 229 -15.73 14.08 -6.56
CA GLY A 229 -15.81 15.16 -7.55
C GLY A 229 -15.71 14.63 -8.98
N SER A 230 -16.70 14.90 -9.81
CA SER A 230 -16.60 14.58 -11.25
C SER A 230 -15.48 15.41 -11.90
N CYS A 231 -14.57 14.76 -12.61
CA CYS A 231 -13.51 15.44 -13.36
C CYS A 231 -13.46 14.94 -14.80
N SER A 232 -13.75 15.83 -15.75
CA SER A 232 -13.77 15.51 -17.18
C SER A 232 -12.43 14.97 -17.68
N GLU A 233 -11.31 15.53 -17.21
CA GLU A 233 -9.97 15.07 -17.58
C GLU A 233 -9.69 13.64 -17.10
N CYS A 234 -10.04 13.32 -15.85
CA CYS A 234 -9.84 11.98 -15.30
C CYS A 234 -10.79 10.96 -15.91
N ASN A 235 -12.01 11.37 -16.23
CA ASN A 235 -12.98 10.54 -16.93
C ASN A 235 -12.51 10.21 -18.36
N ALA A 236 -12.03 11.21 -19.11
CA ALA A 236 -11.50 11.00 -20.46
C ALA A 236 -10.30 10.04 -20.47
N PHE A 237 -9.36 10.24 -19.55
CA PHE A 237 -8.20 9.35 -19.39
C PHE A 237 -8.63 7.91 -19.11
N HIS A 238 -9.59 7.69 -18.20
CA HIS A 238 -10.12 6.37 -17.90
C HIS A 238 -10.76 5.72 -19.14
N GLN A 239 -11.57 6.46 -19.89
CA GLN A 239 -12.18 5.95 -21.13
C GLN A 239 -11.13 5.54 -22.18
N GLU A 240 -10.05 6.31 -22.32
CA GLU A 240 -8.94 5.95 -23.21
C GLU A 240 -8.22 4.69 -22.76
N LYS A 241 -7.94 4.56 -21.45
CA LYS A 241 -7.34 3.35 -20.86
C LYS A 241 -8.19 2.12 -21.15
N MET A 242 -9.50 2.20 -20.91
CA MET A 242 -10.46 1.14 -21.21
C MET A 242 -10.50 0.75 -22.70
N LYS A 243 -10.38 1.74 -23.60
CA LYS A 243 -10.31 1.47 -25.05
C LYS A 243 -9.03 0.73 -25.43
N LYS A 244 -7.88 1.07 -24.84
CA LYS A 244 -6.59 0.39 -25.08
C LYS A 244 -6.61 -1.05 -24.59
N GLU A 245 -7.06 -1.29 -23.36
CA GLU A 245 -7.18 -2.64 -22.80
C GLU A 245 -8.11 -3.54 -23.62
N LYS A 246 -9.23 -3.00 -24.14
CA LYS A 246 -10.12 -3.76 -25.04
C LYS A 246 -9.44 -4.13 -26.36
N LYS A 247 -8.60 -3.26 -26.93
CA LYS A 247 -7.87 -3.55 -28.17
C LYS A 247 -6.81 -4.63 -27.94
N GLU A 248 -6.07 -4.57 -26.84
CA GLU A 248 -5.04 -5.55 -26.48
C GLU A 248 -5.64 -6.94 -26.20
N LYS A 249 -6.78 -6.99 -25.49
CA LYS A 249 -7.53 -8.24 -25.28
C LYS A 249 -8.02 -8.84 -26.60
N LYS A 250 -8.52 -8.03 -27.54
CA LYS A 250 -8.92 -8.54 -28.86
C LYS A 250 -7.73 -9.09 -29.64
N LYS A 251 -6.59 -8.39 -29.65
CA LYS A 251 -5.38 -8.81 -30.35
C LYS A 251 -4.85 -10.17 -29.83
N SER A 252 -4.80 -10.34 -28.51
CA SER A 252 -4.32 -11.61 -27.91
C SER A 252 -5.24 -12.81 -28.16
N ILE A 253 -6.55 -12.58 -28.33
CA ILE A 253 -7.50 -13.65 -28.70
C ILE A 253 -7.29 -14.05 -30.17
N THR A 254 -7.10 -13.09 -31.08
CA THR A 254 -6.85 -13.37 -32.51
C THR A 254 -5.52 -14.11 -32.73
N GLU A 255 -4.47 -13.74 -31.98
CA GLU A 255 -3.16 -14.44 -32.04
C GLU A 255 -3.23 -15.87 -31.49
N LYS A 256 -3.99 -16.11 -30.42
CA LYS A 256 -4.25 -17.47 -29.90
C LYS A 256 -5.11 -18.32 -30.84
N ALA A 257 -5.99 -17.71 -31.63
CA ALA A 257 -6.79 -18.42 -32.63
C ALA A 257 -5.95 -18.84 -33.85
N ALA A 258 -5.03 -17.99 -34.30
CA ALA A 258 -4.15 -18.27 -35.44
C ALA A 258 -3.09 -19.36 -35.17
N SER A 259 -2.63 -19.49 -33.91
CA SER A 259 -1.72 -20.57 -33.51
C SER A 259 -2.41 -21.92 -33.38
N LYS A 260 -3.72 -21.95 -33.03
CA LYS A 260 -4.52 -23.18 -32.95
C LYS A 260 -4.94 -23.73 -34.33
N SER A 261 -4.96 -22.90 -35.37
CA SER A 261 -5.20 -23.34 -36.75
C SER A 261 -3.96 -23.93 -37.43
N LYS A 262 -2.74 -23.67 -36.93
CA LYS A 262 -1.51 -24.20 -37.51
C LYS A 262 -1.16 -25.61 -37.02
N SER A 263 -1.67 -26.03 -35.85
CA SER A 263 -1.46 -27.37 -35.29
C SER A 263 -2.50 -28.42 -35.73
N LYS A 264 -3.52 -28.05 -36.53
CA LYS A 264 -4.51 -28.99 -37.08
C LYS A 264 -4.24 -29.41 -38.54
N SER A 265 -3.17 -28.90 -39.15
CA SER A 265 -2.81 -29.19 -40.55
C SER A 265 -1.73 -30.28 -40.70
N GLU A 266 -1.10 -30.77 -39.63
CA GLU A 266 -0.03 -31.78 -39.71
C GLU A 266 -0.39 -33.15 -39.11
N ALA A 267 -1.62 -33.35 -38.63
CA ALA A 267 -2.06 -34.62 -38.02
C ALA A 267 -3.00 -35.45 -38.91
N ALA A 268 -2.89 -35.32 -40.24
CA ALA A 268 -3.72 -36.04 -41.22
C ALA A 268 -2.90 -36.96 -42.13
N THR A 269 -1.87 -37.64 -41.61
CA THR A 269 -1.26 -38.80 -42.30
C THR A 269 -0.65 -39.79 -41.30
N ALA A 270 -1.48 -40.62 -40.66
CA ALA A 270 -1.09 -41.92 -40.09
C ALA A 270 -2.33 -42.69 -39.56
N THR A 271 -3.04 -43.33 -40.47
CA THR A 271 -3.74 -44.61 -40.25
C THR A 271 -2.68 -45.70 -40.52
N GLU A 272 -2.50 -46.85 -39.85
CA GLU A 272 -3.27 -47.84 -39.08
C GLU A 272 -2.27 -48.49 -38.08
N THR A 273 -2.62 -49.18 -36.99
CA THR A 273 -3.09 -50.58 -36.98
C THR A 273 -3.24 -51.07 -35.53
N ALA A 274 -4.26 -51.92 -35.30
CA ALA A 274 -4.38 -52.97 -34.26
C ALA A 274 -4.50 -52.56 -32.78
N ASN A 275 -5.20 -53.27 -31.90
CA ASN A 275 -6.33 -54.20 -31.94
C ASN A 275 -6.75 -54.39 -30.46
N SER A 276 -7.99 -54.82 -30.23
CA SER A 276 -8.63 -55.34 -29.01
C SER A 276 -7.79 -55.65 -27.75
N THR A 277 -8.35 -55.44 -26.55
CA THR A 277 -8.96 -56.51 -25.70
C THR A 277 -9.63 -55.92 -24.44
N VAL A 278 -10.78 -56.49 -24.08
CA VAL A 278 -11.69 -56.20 -22.94
C VAL A 278 -11.21 -56.96 -21.68
N THR A 279 -11.31 -56.44 -20.45
CA THR A 279 -12.23 -56.82 -19.32
C THR A 279 -11.47 -56.70 -17.94
N PRO A 280 -12.11 -56.87 -16.75
CA PRO A 280 -12.61 -55.86 -15.79
C PRO A 280 -11.75 -55.74 -14.48
N PRO A 281 -12.17 -54.95 -13.44
CA PRO A 281 -11.27 -54.48 -12.38
C PRO A 281 -11.28 -55.36 -11.10
N PRO A 282 -10.23 -55.32 -10.27
CA PRO A 282 -10.30 -55.76 -8.88
C PRO A 282 -10.54 -54.60 -7.91
N LYS A 283 -11.46 -54.86 -6.97
CA LYS A 283 -11.78 -54.10 -5.76
C LYS A 283 -10.68 -54.21 -4.69
N THR A 284 -10.86 -53.42 -3.62
CA THR A 284 -10.26 -53.44 -2.26
C THR A 284 -8.85 -52.85 -2.13
N ALA A 285 -8.52 -52.03 -1.12
CA ALA A 285 -8.98 -51.92 0.27
C ALA A 285 -8.85 -50.48 0.84
N PRO A 286 -9.51 -50.14 1.97
CA PRO A 286 -9.40 -48.84 2.64
C PRO A 286 -8.15 -48.73 3.53
N PRO A 287 -7.56 -47.53 3.72
CA PRO A 287 -6.55 -47.32 4.73
C PRO A 287 -7.16 -47.10 6.13
N LYS A 288 -6.37 -47.54 7.10
CA LYS A 288 -6.62 -47.70 8.53
C LYS A 288 -6.99 -46.41 9.27
N ALA A 289 -7.77 -46.63 10.33
CA ALA A 289 -7.99 -45.69 11.42
C ALA A 289 -6.66 -45.22 12.04
N VAL A 290 -6.59 -43.94 12.37
CA VAL A 290 -5.61 -43.35 13.27
C VAL A 290 -6.39 -43.03 14.54
N ASP A 291 -6.02 -43.70 15.63
CA ASP A 291 -6.44 -43.37 16.99
C ASP A 291 -5.89 -41.98 17.34
N SER A 292 -6.75 -41.10 17.84
CA SER A 292 -6.36 -39.86 18.49
C SER A 292 -7.27 -39.65 19.70
N ASP A 293 -6.91 -40.31 20.80
CA ASP A 293 -7.37 -39.97 22.13
C ASP A 293 -6.26 -39.12 22.78
N ASP A 294 -6.40 -37.81 22.70
CA ASP A 294 -5.75 -36.88 23.64
C ASP A 294 -6.84 -36.03 24.27
N GLU A 295 -7.32 -36.55 25.40
CA GLU A 295 -8.14 -35.92 26.41
C GLU A 295 -7.37 -34.74 27.02
N TYR A 296 -7.78 -33.51 26.70
CA TYR A 296 -7.28 -32.31 27.39
C TYR A 296 -8.38 -31.73 28.27
N ASP A 297 -8.17 -31.96 29.56
CA ASP A 297 -8.89 -31.47 30.73
C ASP A 297 -8.69 -29.94 30.87
N PHE A 298 -9.79 -29.20 30.96
CA PHE A 298 -9.81 -27.78 31.34
C PHE A 298 -10.36 -27.65 32.76
N GLY A 299 -9.44 -27.64 33.73
CA GLY A 299 -9.72 -27.30 35.11
C GLY A 299 -9.19 -25.90 35.49
N ASN A 300 -10.14 -25.07 35.95
CA ASN A 300 -10.03 -23.79 36.68
C ASN A 300 -9.74 -22.49 35.91
#